data_AF-A0A9E1UAE2-F1
#
_entry.id   AF-A0A9E1UAE2-F1
#
_cell.length_a   1.000
_cell.length_b   1.000
_cell.length_c   1.000
_cell.angle_alpha   90.00
_cell.angle_beta   90.00
_cell.angle_gamma   90.00
#
_symmetry.space_group_name_H-M   'P 1'
#
loop_
_entity.id
_entity.type
_entity.pdbx_description
1 polymer ?
#
loop_
_entity_poly.entity_id
_entity_poly.type
_entity_poly.pdbx_seq_one_letter_code
_entity_poly.pdbx_strand_id
1 'polypeptide(L)'
;MLTQQQMPTREEPKNQYQTLDHDDLPVLCIDDITSSLDRSNTEFILDFMKTENIGRYLYLEQLGATIQNVGRKVVRCLTVDGNESSLVGLAMLQCTVREVRGKLELAPYTVVIPYVARDQEVENLD
;
A
#
# COMPACT_ATOMS: atom_id res chain seq x y z
N MET A 1 3.02 -51.78 -13.94
CA MET A 1 2.77 -50.51 -14.66
C MET A 1 1.99 -49.61 -13.72
N LEU A 2 2.59 -48.55 -13.19
CA LEU A 2 1.92 -47.59 -12.29
C LEU A 2 1.54 -46.36 -13.12
N THR A 3 0.24 -46.14 -13.28
CA THR A 3 -0.32 -44.94 -13.89
C THR A 3 -0.12 -43.75 -12.96
N GLN A 4 0.65 -42.75 -13.40
CA GLN A 4 0.71 -41.45 -12.73
C GLN A 4 -0.65 -40.78 -12.87
N GLN A 5 -1.35 -40.56 -11.76
CA GLN A 5 -2.50 -39.66 -11.72
C GLN A 5 -1.97 -38.23 -11.84
N GLN A 6 -2.34 -37.54 -12.92
CA GLN A 6 -2.12 -36.10 -13.03
C GLN A 6 -2.93 -35.41 -11.94
N MET A 7 -2.25 -34.65 -11.08
CA MET A 7 -2.93 -33.75 -10.15
C MET A 7 -3.75 -32.74 -10.96
N PRO A 8 -5.01 -32.46 -10.55
CA PRO A 8 -5.81 -31.45 -11.23
C PRO A 8 -5.10 -30.10 -11.13
N THR A 9 -4.83 -29.48 -12.28
CA THR A 9 -4.34 -28.11 -12.35
C THR A 9 -5.43 -27.22 -11.77
N ARG A 10 -5.17 -26.63 -10.60
CA ARG A 10 -6.06 -25.62 -10.01
C ARG A 10 -6.10 -24.45 -11.01
N GLU A 11 -7.21 -24.27 -11.70
CA GLU A 11 -7.44 -23.04 -12.46
C GLU A 11 -7.40 -21.89 -11.46
N GLU A 12 -6.37 -21.05 -11.57
CA GLU A 12 -6.33 -19.81 -10.80
C GLU A 12 -7.51 -18.95 -11.26
N PRO A 13 -8.35 -18.45 -10.34
CA PRO A 13 -9.40 -17.52 -10.73
C PRO A 13 -8.73 -16.34 -11.43
N LYS A 14 -9.18 -16.03 -12.65
CA LYS A 14 -8.81 -14.80 -13.39
C LYS A 14 -9.40 -13.55 -12.71
N ASN A 15 -9.21 -13.41 -11.41
CA ASN A 15 -9.34 -12.11 -10.76
C ASN A 15 -8.10 -11.32 -11.16
N GLN A 16 -8.26 -10.52 -12.21
CA GLN A 16 -7.27 -9.53 -12.61
C GLN A 16 -7.31 -8.42 -11.55
N TYR A 17 -6.62 -8.64 -10.42
CA TYR A 17 -6.44 -7.60 -9.42
C TYR A 17 -5.70 -6.44 -10.07
N GLN A 18 -6.20 -5.22 -9.86
CA GLN A 18 -5.50 -4.03 -10.28
C GLN A 18 -4.29 -3.84 -9.36
N THR A 19 -3.12 -3.67 -9.96
CA THR A 19 -1.92 -3.20 -9.26
C THR A 19 -1.69 -1.73 -9.56
N LEU A 20 -0.69 -1.16 -8.89
CA LEU A 20 -0.36 0.26 -8.96
C LEU A 20 1.12 0.41 -9.27
N ASP A 21 1.47 1.13 -10.32
CA ASP A 21 2.84 1.56 -10.61
C ASP A 21 3.12 2.94 -10.01
N HIS A 22 4.40 3.30 -9.90
CA HIS A 22 4.76 4.63 -9.38
C HIS A 22 4.28 5.79 -10.25
N ASP A 23 4.10 5.54 -11.56
CA ASP A 23 3.62 6.54 -12.52
C ASP A 23 2.11 6.77 -12.39
N ASP A 24 1.39 5.89 -11.68
CA ASP A 24 -0.05 6.03 -11.38
C ASP A 24 -0.30 6.89 -10.13
N LEU A 25 0.75 7.23 -9.36
CA LEU A 25 0.61 8.06 -8.17
C LEU A 25 0.30 9.52 -8.55
N PRO A 26 -0.61 10.20 -7.83
CA PRO A 26 -0.92 11.58 -8.10
C PRO A 26 0.29 12.49 -7.85
N VAL A 27 0.35 13.60 -8.59
CA VAL A 27 1.31 14.67 -8.33
C VAL A 27 0.87 15.43 -7.08
N LEU A 28 1.77 15.50 -6.10
CA LEU A 28 1.50 16.18 -4.83
C LEU A 28 1.58 17.70 -4.97
N CYS A 29 0.77 18.42 -4.19
CA CYS A 29 0.94 19.85 -4.02
C CYS A 29 2.06 20.17 -3.00
N ILE A 30 2.44 21.44 -2.88
CA ILE A 30 3.53 21.87 -1.97
C ILE A 30 3.20 21.56 -0.51
N ASP A 31 1.93 21.70 -0.11
CA ASP A 31 1.50 21.45 1.26
C ASP A 31 1.62 19.96 1.60
N ASP A 32 1.20 19.07 0.71
CA ASP A 32 1.36 17.62 0.88
C ASP A 32 2.83 17.22 0.98
N ILE A 33 3.69 17.80 0.13
CA ILE A 33 5.13 17.56 0.18
C ILE A 33 5.68 18.02 1.54
N THR A 34 5.34 19.23 1.97
CA THR A 34 5.82 19.79 3.24
C THR A 34 5.40 18.91 4.41
N SER A 35 4.13 18.52 4.49
CA SER A 35 3.62 17.62 5.53
C SER A 35 4.28 16.24 5.47
N SER A 36 4.52 15.68 4.28
CA SER A 36 5.18 14.37 4.16
C SER A 36 6.62 14.36 4.70
N LEU A 37 7.29 15.52 4.69
CA LEU A 37 8.67 15.69 5.16
C LEU A 37 8.75 16.08 6.64
N ASP A 38 7.62 16.16 7.34
CA ASP A 38 7.61 16.41 8.77
C ASP A 38 8.46 15.39 9.54
N ARG A 39 9.09 15.87 10.61
CA ARG A 39 10.02 15.08 11.42
C ARG A 39 9.36 13.81 11.98
N SER A 40 8.10 13.88 12.40
CA SER A 40 7.36 12.73 12.92
C SER A 40 7.19 11.63 11.87
N ASN A 41 6.93 11.99 10.61
CA ASN A 41 6.75 11.04 9.51
C ASN A 41 8.07 10.35 9.16
N THR A 42 9.17 11.11 9.10
CA THR A 42 10.50 10.55 8.85
C THR A 42 10.99 9.67 10.00
N GLU A 43 10.78 10.07 11.26
CA GLU A 43 11.11 9.26 12.45
C GLU A 43 10.29 7.95 12.48
N PHE A 44 9.00 8.02 12.18
CA PHE A 44 8.14 6.85 12.06
C PHE A 44 8.67 5.85 11.02
N ILE A 45 9.00 6.31 9.82
CA ILE A 45 9.50 5.44 8.75
C ILE A 45 10.89 4.87 9.09
N LEU A 46 11.77 5.65 9.73
CA LEU A 46 13.06 5.16 10.21
C LEU A 46 12.90 4.06 11.25
N ASP A 47 11.96 4.21 12.20
CA ASP A 47 11.66 3.18 13.19
C ASP A 47 11.08 1.93 12.53
N PHE A 48 10.10 2.10 11.64
CA PHE A 48 9.48 1.00 10.90
C PHE A 48 10.50 0.19 10.09
N MET A 49 11.51 0.85 9.51
CA MET A 49 12.56 0.20 8.70
C MET A 49 13.69 -0.45 9.49
N LYS A 50 13.68 -0.41 10.83
CA LYS A 50 14.70 -1.08 11.65
C LYS A 50 14.78 -2.59 11.38
N THR A 51 15.95 -3.18 11.58
CA THR A 51 16.23 -4.58 11.22
C THR A 51 15.35 -5.58 11.99
N GLU A 52 15.02 -5.28 13.24
CA GLU A 52 14.10 -6.05 14.08
C GLU A 52 12.64 -6.05 13.57
N ASN A 53 12.32 -5.14 12.65
CA ASN A 53 11.00 -4.99 12.06
C ASN A 53 10.89 -5.66 10.67
N ILE A 54 11.94 -6.31 10.17
CA ILE A 54 11.88 -7.01 8.87
C ILE A 54 10.76 -8.07 8.89
N GLY A 55 9.95 -8.06 7.84
CA GLY A 55 8.79 -8.91 7.67
C GLY A 55 7.51 -8.39 8.33
N ARG A 56 7.62 -7.42 9.26
CA ARG A 56 6.44 -6.81 9.89
C ARG A 56 5.65 -6.01 8.86
N TYR A 57 4.33 -6.09 8.99
CA TYR A 57 3.39 -5.29 8.22
C TYR A 57 2.53 -4.45 9.14
N LEU A 58 2.05 -3.33 8.63
CA LEU A 58 1.22 -2.37 9.34
C LEU A 58 0.17 -1.80 8.40
N TYR A 59 -1.07 -1.74 8.89
CA TYR A 59 -2.13 -0.97 8.24
C TYR A 59 -2.07 0.48 8.71
N LEU A 60 -1.90 1.39 7.76
CA LEU A 60 -1.91 2.83 7.97
C LEU A 60 -3.33 3.33 7.68
N GLU A 61 -4.16 3.37 8.71
CA GLU A 61 -5.59 3.72 8.60
C GLU A 61 -5.81 5.05 7.89
N GLN A 62 -4.98 6.05 8.18
CA GLN A 62 -5.06 7.38 7.55
C GLN A 62 -4.75 7.37 6.05
N LEU A 63 -4.03 6.36 5.56
CA LEU A 63 -3.69 6.22 4.14
C LEU A 63 -4.55 5.16 3.44
N GLY A 64 -5.34 4.38 4.18
CA GLY A 64 -6.01 3.19 3.63
C GLY A 64 -5.03 2.19 3.02
N ALA A 65 -3.82 2.07 3.57
CA ALA A 65 -2.75 1.28 2.96
C ALA A 65 -2.09 0.31 3.94
N THR A 66 -1.81 -0.92 3.49
CA THR A 66 -0.98 -1.88 4.24
C THR A 66 0.43 -1.86 3.68
N ILE A 67 1.42 -1.67 4.55
CA ILE A 67 2.84 -1.68 4.19
C ILE A 67 3.61 -2.78 4.92
N GLN A 68 4.71 -3.22 4.34
CA GLN A 68 5.62 -4.21 4.91
C GLN A 68 7.06 -3.69 4.88
N ASN A 69 7.82 -3.87 5.96
CA ASN A 69 9.27 -3.69 5.93
C ASN A 69 9.91 -4.96 5.35
N VAL A 70 10.52 -4.86 4.17
CA VAL A 70 11.18 -6.02 3.51
C VAL A 70 12.69 -6.03 3.75
N GLY A 71 13.18 -5.12 4.58
CA GLY A 71 14.59 -4.93 4.91
C GLY A 71 15.32 -4.07 3.89
N ARG A 72 16.60 -3.78 4.17
CA ARG A 72 17.48 -2.99 3.29
C ARG A 72 16.89 -1.62 2.90
N LYS A 73 16.16 -0.99 3.83
CA LYS A 73 15.42 0.27 3.62
C LYS A 73 14.35 0.21 2.52
N VAL A 74 13.76 -0.95 2.32
CA VAL A 74 12.66 -1.14 1.37
C VAL A 74 11.37 -1.34 2.16
N VAL A 75 10.38 -0.51 1.83
CA VAL A 75 8.99 -0.62 2.27
C VAL A 75 8.19 -1.11 1.07
N ARG A 76 7.33 -2.10 1.25
CA ARG A 76 6.47 -2.62 0.19
C ARG A 76 5.02 -2.32 0.54
N CYS A 77 4.28 -1.72 -0.38
CA CYS A 77 2.83 -1.60 -0.25
C CYS A 77 2.17 -2.91 -0.71
N LEU A 78 1.38 -3.51 0.18
CA LEU A 78 0.63 -4.75 -0.09
C LEU A 78 -0.78 -4.44 -0.57
N THR A 79 -1.42 -3.44 0.04
CA THR A 79 -2.77 -3.00 -0.33
C THR A 79 -2.88 -1.49 -0.22
N VAL A 80 -3.75 -0.91 -1.05
CA VAL A 80 -4.19 0.49 -0.90
C VAL A 80 -5.65 0.60 -1.35
N ASP A 81 -6.45 1.38 -0.64
CA ASP A 81 -7.80 1.70 -1.10
C ASP A 81 -7.74 2.57 -2.37
N GLY A 82 -8.58 2.25 -3.34
CA GLY A 82 -8.61 2.92 -4.65
C GLY A 82 -9.29 4.28 -4.66
N ASN A 83 -9.45 4.93 -3.51
CA ASN A 83 -9.97 6.29 -3.43
C ASN A 83 -8.83 7.32 -3.55
N GLU A 84 -9.16 8.53 -4.01
CA GLU A 84 -8.17 9.58 -4.27
C GLU A 84 -7.33 9.93 -3.04
N SER A 85 -7.95 10.07 -1.86
CA SER A 85 -7.21 10.40 -0.63
C SER A 85 -6.17 9.36 -0.24
N SER A 86 -6.46 8.07 -0.45
CA SER A 86 -5.52 6.99 -0.19
C SER A 86 -4.35 6.99 -1.16
N LEU A 87 -4.60 7.32 -2.44
CA LEU A 87 -3.53 7.45 -3.44
C LEU A 87 -2.64 8.67 -3.17
N VAL A 88 -3.21 9.80 -2.75
CA VAL A 88 -2.45 10.98 -2.27
C VAL A 88 -1.61 10.60 -1.05
N GLY A 89 -2.21 9.93 -0.07
CA GLY A 89 -1.51 9.45 1.12
C GLY A 89 -0.35 8.52 0.80
N LEU A 90 -0.52 7.62 -0.17
CA LEU A 90 0.53 6.73 -0.64
C LEU A 90 1.66 7.49 -1.37
N ALA A 91 1.33 8.51 -2.14
CA ALA A 91 2.32 9.40 -2.76
C ALA A 91 3.10 10.21 -1.71
N MET A 92 2.44 10.70 -0.66
CA MET A 92 3.10 11.35 0.49
C MET A 92 4.04 10.38 1.19
N LEU A 93 3.60 9.14 1.45
CA LEU A 93 4.46 8.09 2.01
C LEU A 93 5.69 7.83 1.13
N GLN A 94 5.53 7.81 -0.20
CA GLN A 94 6.65 7.68 -1.13
C GLN A 94 7.67 8.82 -0.94
N CYS A 95 7.20 10.05 -0.74
CA CYS A 95 8.05 11.20 -0.45
C CYS A 95 8.84 11.00 0.86
N THR A 96 8.16 10.65 1.95
CA THR A 96 8.79 10.38 3.26
C THR A 96 9.83 9.26 3.18
N VAL A 97 9.51 8.16 2.49
CA VAL A 97 10.41 7.01 2.32
C VAL A 97 11.66 7.41 1.52
N ARG A 98 11.51 8.23 0.48
CA ARG A 98 12.64 8.73 -0.31
C ARG A 98 13.54 9.66 0.49
N GLU A 99 12.97 10.52 1.33
CA GLU A 99 13.73 11.45 2.19
C GLU A 99 14.73 10.71 3.09
N VAL A 100 14.31 9.59 3.68
CA VAL A 100 15.17 8.75 4.53
C VAL A 100 16.05 7.77 3.74
N ARG A 101 16.15 7.98 2.41
CA ARG A 101 16.89 7.18 1.43
C ARG A 101 16.41 5.72 1.36
N GLY A 102 15.13 5.50 1.56
CA GLY A 102 14.46 4.22 1.36
C GLY A 102 13.82 4.11 -0.02
N LYS A 103 13.23 2.95 -0.29
CA LYS A 103 12.47 2.65 -1.50
C LYS A 103 11.08 2.16 -1.11
N LEU A 104 10.04 2.74 -1.71
CA LEU A 104 8.69 2.18 -1.68
C LEU A 104 8.55 1.25 -2.90
N GLU A 105 8.08 0.02 -2.72
CA GLU A 105 7.71 -0.90 -3.80
C GLU A 105 6.19 -0.98 -3.92
N LEU A 106 5.69 -0.76 -5.14
CA LEU A 106 4.28 -0.90 -5.48
C LEU A 106 4.06 -2.17 -6.33
N ALA A 107 3.98 -2.06 -7.66
CA ALA A 107 3.88 -3.21 -8.55
C ALA A 107 5.08 -4.17 -8.43
N PRO A 108 4.86 -5.49 -8.57
CA PRO A 108 3.57 -6.18 -8.76
C PRO A 108 2.86 -6.52 -7.44
N TYR A 109 3.28 -5.93 -6.31
CA TYR A 109 2.91 -6.39 -4.98
C TYR A 109 1.64 -5.74 -4.44
N THR A 110 1.34 -4.52 -4.87
CA THR A 110 0.19 -3.76 -4.37
C THR A 110 -1.09 -4.24 -5.04
N VAL A 111 -2.08 -4.59 -4.23
CA VAL A 111 -3.46 -4.80 -4.65
C VAL A 111 -4.26 -3.53 -4.36
N VAL A 112 -4.83 -2.93 -5.40
CA VAL A 112 -5.76 -1.80 -5.24
C VAL A 112 -7.12 -2.35 -4.84
N ILE A 113 -7.60 -1.96 -3.66
CA ILE A 113 -8.92 -2.36 -3.14
C ILE A 113 -9.95 -1.41 -3.73
N PRO A 114 -10.94 -1.88 -4.52
CA PRO A 114 -11.96 -1.02 -5.07
C PRO A 114 -12.72 -0.28 -3.96
N TYR A 115 -12.80 1.05 -4.08
CA TYR A 115 -13.62 1.84 -3.17
C TYR A 115 -15.10 1.65 -3.53
N VAL A 116 -15.88 1.12 -2.59
CA VAL A 116 -17.34 1.06 -2.69
C VAL A 116 -17.88 2.08 -1.70
N ALA A 117 -18.53 3.14 -2.21
CA ALA A 117 -19.21 4.09 -1.34
C ALA A 117 -20.21 3.32 -0.47
N ARG A 118 -20.15 3.51 0.84
CA ARG A 118 -21.23 3.02 1.71
C ARG A 118 -22.45 3.84 1.35
N ASP A 119 -23.49 3.19 0.83
CA ASP A 119 -24.81 3.81 0.74
C ASP A 119 -25.11 4.39 2.12
N GLN A 120 -25.33 5.71 2.18
CA GLN A 120 -25.75 6.34 3.41
C GLN A 120 -27.10 5.71 3.78
N GLU A 121 -27.13 4.92 4.85
CA GLU A 121 -28.39 4.64 5.52
C GLU A 121 -28.96 6.01 5.90
N VAL A 122 -29.96 6.45 5.13
CA VAL A 122 -30.78 7.60 5.49
C VAL A 122 -31.50 7.18 6.76
N GLU A 123 -30.91 7.50 7.91
CA GLU A 123 -31.58 7.48 9.20
C GLU A 123 -32.74 8.47 9.08
N ASN A 124 -33.90 7.96 8.67
CA ASN A 124 -35.18 8.64 8.85
C ASN A 124 -35.41 8.70 10.35
N LEU A 125 -34.92 9.76 10.97
CA LEU A 125 -35.33 10.18 12.31
C LEU A 125 -36.74 10.75 12.17
N ASP A 126 -37.73 9.88 12.38
CA ASP A 126 -39.11 10.27 12.71
C ASP A 126 -39.19 10.90 14.11
#